data_AF-A0A3A4WBJ2-F1
#
_entry.id   AF-A0A3A4WBJ2-F1
#
_cell.length_a   1.000
_cell.length_b   1.000
_cell.length_c   1.000
_cell.angle_alpha   90.00
_cell.angle_beta   90.00
_cell.angle_gamma   90.00
#
_symmetry.space_group_name_H-M   'P 1'
#
loop_
_entity.id
_entity.type
_entity.pdbx_description
1 polymer ?
#
loop_
_entity_poly.entity_id
_entity_poly.type
_entity_poly.pdbx_seq_one_letter_code
_entity_poly.pdbx_strand_id
1 'polypeptide(L)' 'MARPRIVFCFFLFYLVRSLAVHAGTINDLQLAAQEGSVDAQIELGDAYWRGQEVAQDFSKARYWYEKAA' A
#
# COMPACT_ATOMS: atom_id res chain seq x y z
N MET A 1 23.13 -18.47 -23.62
CA MET A 1 23.19 -18.66 -22.15
C MET A 1 23.88 -17.46 -21.51
N ALA A 2 23.14 -16.41 -21.16
CA ALA A 2 23.61 -15.31 -20.30
C ALA A 2 22.43 -14.38 -19.99
N ARG A 3 21.92 -14.40 -18.76
CA ARG A 3 21.40 -13.24 -17.96
C ARG A 3 20.71 -13.71 -16.67
N PRO A 4 21.46 -14.20 -15.65
CA PRO A 4 20.87 -14.56 -14.35
C PRO A 4 20.79 -13.36 -13.36
N ARG A 5 21.01 -12.12 -13.78
CA ARG A 5 21.01 -10.95 -12.87
C ARG A 5 19.61 -10.40 -12.59
N ILE A 6 18.65 -10.58 -13.50
CA ILE A 6 17.30 -10.02 -13.38
C ILE A 6 16.48 -10.80 -12.33
N VAL A 7 16.59 -12.13 -12.32
CA VAL A 7 15.84 -13.00 -11.39
C VAL A 7 16.30 -12.82 -9.93
N PHE A 8 17.58 -12.54 -9.71
CA PHE A 8 18.13 -12.28 -8.38
C PHE A 8 17.61 -10.96 -7.78
N CYS A 9 17.41 -9.92 -8.61
CA CYS A 9 16.77 -8.68 -8.17
C CYS A 9 15.28 -8.87 -7.86
N PHE A 10 14.55 -9.68 -8.63
CA PHE A 10 13.17 -10.06 -8.30
C PHE A 10 13.07 -10.85 -6.98
N PHE A 11 14.04 -11.72 -6.71
CA PHE A 11 14.10 -12.50 -5.48
C PHE A 11 14.45 -11.64 -4.26
N LEU A 12 15.35 -10.67 -4.42
CA LEU A 12 15.62 -9.64 -3.41
C LEU A 12 14.41 -8.73 -3.17
N PHE A 13 13.65 -8.40 -4.22
CA PHE A 13 12.40 -7.65 -4.12
C PHE A 13 11.33 -8.46 -3.36
N TYR A 14 11.26 -9.77 -3.58
CA TYR A 14 10.36 -10.68 -2.87
C TYR A 14 10.75 -10.89 -1.40
N LEU A 15 12.05 -10.93 -1.10
CA LEU A 15 12.58 -11.14 0.25
C LEU A 15 12.45 -9.88 1.12
N VAL A 16 12.64 -8.69 0.55
CA VAL A 16 12.39 -7.40 1.25
C VAL A 16 10.89 -7.16 1.47
N ARG A 17 10.03 -7.55 0.51
CA ARG A 17 8.56 -7.47 0.67
C ARG A 17 8.02 -8.29 1.85
N SER A 18 8.75 -9.30 2.32
CA SER A 18 8.36 -10.12 3.47
C SER A 18 8.59 -9.43 4.83
N LEU A 19 9.27 -8.28 4.88
CA LEU A 19 9.59 -7.57 6.12
C LEU A 19 8.71 -6.32 6.37
N ALA A 20 7.63 -6.14 5.62
CA ALA A 20 6.68 -5.04 5.83
C ALA A 20 5.53 -5.48 6.74
N VAL A 21 5.85 -5.91 7.97
CA VAL A 21 4.89 -6.04 9.08
C VAL A 21 5.20 -4.92 10.07
N HIS A 22 4.66 -3.75 9.79
CA HIS A 22 4.34 -2.72 10.78
C HIS A 22 2.99 -2.13 10.37
N ALA A 23 1.94 -2.96 10.44
CA ALA A 23 0.56 -2.48 10.37
C ALA A 23 0.30 -1.71 11.68
N GLY A 24 0.57 -0.41 11.68
CA GLY A 24 0.42 0.41 12.88
C GLY A 24 0.03 1.86 12.66
N THR A 25 0.24 2.43 11.46
CA THR A 25 -0.07 3.86 11.23
C THR A 25 -0.66 4.13 9.84
N ILE A 26 -1.51 5.16 9.75
CA ILE A 26 -2.03 5.70 8.48
C ILE A 26 -0.92 6.06 7.47
N ASN A 27 0.27 6.45 7.94
CA ASN A 27 1.37 6.85 7.06
C ASN A 27 1.93 5.65 6.28
N ASP A 28 2.03 4.49 6.92
CA ASP A 28 2.48 3.27 6.26
C ASP A 28 1.48 2.82 5.19
N LEU A 29 0.18 2.98 5.48
CA LEU A 29 -0.90 2.76 4.50
C LEU A 29 -0.80 3.72 3.32
N GLN A 30 -0.45 4.99 3.54
CA GLN A 30 -0.24 5.93 2.44
C GLN A 30 0.92 5.52 1.53
N LEU A 31 2.03 5.08 2.11
CA LEU A 31 3.18 4.56 1.35
C LEU A 31 2.77 3.32 0.55
N ALA A 32 2.17 2.32 1.19
CA ALA A 32 1.73 1.10 0.51
C ALA A 32 0.66 1.36 -0.56
N ALA A 33 -0.26 2.30 -0.32
CA ALA A 33 -1.27 2.72 -1.29
C ALA A 33 -0.65 3.44 -2.50
N GLN A 34 0.43 4.21 -2.28
CA GLN A 34 1.21 4.84 -3.35
C GLN A 34 2.02 3.82 -4.15
N GLU A 35 2.52 2.76 -3.50
CA GLU A 35 3.20 1.63 -4.16
C GLU A 35 2.25 0.75 -4.98
N GLY A 36 0.93 1.01 -4.93
CA GLY A 36 -0.08 0.30 -5.70
C GLY A 36 -0.65 -0.94 -4.99
N SER A 37 -0.46 -1.06 -3.67
CA SER A 37 -1.15 -2.09 -2.89
C SER A 37 -2.64 -1.78 -2.83
N VAL A 38 -3.46 -2.62 -3.49
CA VAL A 38 -4.92 -2.50 -3.50
C VAL A 38 -5.48 -2.60 -2.08
N ASP A 39 -4.96 -3.51 -1.26
CA ASP A 39 -5.38 -3.67 0.13
C ASP A 39 -5.14 -2.38 0.94
N ALA A 40 -3.98 -1.74 0.75
CA ALA A 40 -3.67 -0.49 1.44
C ALA A 40 -4.52 0.69 0.94
N GLN A 41 -4.87 0.71 -0.36
CA GLN A 41 -5.76 1.74 -0.91
C GLN A 41 -7.18 1.61 -0.32
N ILE A 42 -7.69 0.38 -0.16
CA ILE A 42 -8.98 0.13 0.49
C ILE A 42 -8.91 0.54 1.96
N GLU A 43 -7.87 0.12 2.68
CA GLU A 43 -7.73 0.41 4.12
C GLU A 43 -7.56 1.91 4.40
N LEU A 44 -6.84 2.63 3.52
CA LEU A 44 -6.71 4.07 3.57
C LEU A 44 -8.03 4.78 3.24
N GLY A 45 -8.80 4.25 2.27
CA GLY A 45 -10.15 4.70 1.98
C GLY A 45 -11.08 4.55 3.18
N ASP A 46 -11.00 3.41 3.87
CA ASP A 46 -11.74 3.11 5.09
C ASP A 46 -11.34 4.02 6.25
N ALA A 47 -10.06 4.36 6.38
CA ALA A 47 -9.57 5.27 7.41
C ALA A 47 -10.12 6.69 7.22
N TYR A 48 -10.12 7.20 5.98
CA TYR A 48 -10.76 8.49 5.65
C TYR A 48 -12.29 8.44 5.76
N TRP A 49 -12.92 7.29 5.49
CA TRP A 49 -14.35 7.11 5.64
C TRP A 49 -14.78 7.11 7.11
N ARG A 50 -14.03 6.42 7.97
CA ARG A 50 -14.32 6.26 9.41
C ARG A 50 -13.78 7.40 10.26
N GLY A 51 -12.84 8.19 9.73
CA GLY A 51 -12.13 9.21 10.50
C GLY A 51 -11.23 8.61 11.60
N GLN A 52 -10.65 7.43 11.34
CA GLN A 52 -9.72 6.79 12.27
C GLN A 52 -8.30 7.29 11.99
N GLU A 53 -7.67 7.89 12.99
CA GLU A 53 -6.34 8.55 12.92
C GLU A 53 -6.27 9.80 12.02
N VAL A 54 -7.18 9.97 11.08
CA VAL A 54 -7.33 11.13 10.20
C VAL A 54 -8.71 11.76 10.31
N ALA A 55 -8.83 13.03 9.95
CA ALA A 55 -10.14 13.65 9.79
C ALA A 55 -10.95 12.90 8.73
N GLN A 56 -12.22 12.67 9.03
CA GLN A 56 -13.15 12.06 8.08
C GLN A 56 -13.23 12.91 6.81
N ASP A 57 -12.97 12.27 5.67
CA ASP A 57 -12.96 12.92 4.36
C ASP A 57 -13.46 11.92 3.31
N PHE A 58 -14.75 12.00 3.02
CA PHE A 58 -15.41 11.12 2.05
C PHE A 58 -14.86 11.30 0.62
N SER A 59 -14.35 12.49 0.28
CA SER A 59 -13.76 12.75 -1.03
C SER A 59 -12.45 11.99 -1.19
N LYS A 60 -11.59 12.01 -0.16
CA LYS A 60 -10.37 11.21 -0.13
C LYS A 60 -10.66 9.72 -0.07
N ALA A 61 -11.66 9.31 0.71
CA ALA A 61 -12.07 7.90 0.78
C ALA A 61 -12.43 7.37 -0.61
N ARG A 62 -13.30 8.09 -1.34
CA ARG A 62 -13.68 7.75 -2.71
C ARG A 62 -12.46 7.72 -3.65
N TYR A 63 -11.58 8.71 -3.57
CA TYR A 63 -10.38 8.73 -4.41
C TYR A 63 -9.53 7.46 -4.26
N TRP A 64 -9.34 6.97 -3.03
CA TRP A 64 -8.58 5.75 -2.78
C TRP A 64 -9.33 4.49 -3.18
N TYR A 65 -10.65 4.44 -3.01
CA TYR A 65 -11.46 3.33 -3.52
C TYR A 65 -11.47 3.26 -5.05
N GLU A 66 -11.54 4.40 -5.74
CA GLU A 66 -11.47 4.45 -7.21
C GLU A 66 -10.10 4.00 -7.71
N LYS A 67 -9.04 4.23 -6.94
CA LYS A 67 -7.68 3.81 -7.29
C LYS A 67 -7.44 2.31 -7.07
N ALA A 68 -8.21 1.70 -6.17
CA ALA A 68 -8.18 0.28 -5.84
C ALA A 68 -8.97 -0.60 -6.83
N ALA A 69 -9.92 0.00 -7.56
CA ALA A 69 -10.73 -0.67 -8.58
C ALA A 69 -9.99 -0.80 -9.92
#